data_AF-A0A3N5QK29-F1
#
_entry.id   AF-A0A3N5QK29-F1
#
_cell.length_a   1.000
_cell.length_b   1.000
_cell.length_c   1.000
_cell.angle_alpha   90.00
_cell.angle_beta   90.00
_cell.angle_gamma   90.00
#
_symmetry.space_group_name_H-M   'P 1'
#
loop_
_entity.id
_entity.type
_entity.pdbx_description
1 polymer ?
#
loop_
_entity_poly.entity_id
_entity_poly.type
_entity_poly.pdbx_seq_one_letter_code
_entity_poly.pdbx_strand_id
1 'polypeptide(L)'
;LEAANYQTEDAMIYGTIAALAFQYYVEIEDGFGANWGFSPGDAIANTLGAGYALSQYYFPYLQNFQFKYSYYPSEKMRKGIHKGNIFDDYEGQKYWLTFRMKNLLPDDLGDVWPAFLNLAVGMGTKDLDGLGGGRREFFIGFDFNVLELPLTGKFGNFVKNTLNYIHLPMPGIRISPDSAFFVFLF
;
A
#
# COMPACT_ATOMS: atom_id res chain seq x y z
N LEU A 1 -11.07 -15.97 10.11
CA LEU A 1 -12.08 -16.65 9.27
C LEU A 1 -12.75 -17.81 9.99
N GLU A 2 -12.03 -18.59 10.82
CA GLU A 2 -12.62 -19.61 11.71
C GLU A 2 -13.77 -19.11 12.60
N ALA A 3 -13.75 -17.86 13.06
CA ALA A 3 -14.74 -17.33 14.00
C ALA A 3 -16.16 -17.16 13.42
N ALA A 4 -16.29 -17.06 12.08
CA ALA A 4 -17.58 -16.88 11.41
C ALA A 4 -18.09 -18.16 10.72
N ASN A 5 -17.33 -19.26 10.78
CA ASN A 5 -17.65 -20.54 10.14
C ASN A 5 -17.90 -20.47 8.61
N TYR A 6 -17.24 -19.53 7.92
CA TYR A 6 -17.25 -19.46 6.46
C TYR A 6 -16.01 -20.16 5.88
N GLN A 7 -16.15 -20.75 4.69
CA GLN A 7 -14.99 -21.19 3.93
C GLN A 7 -14.14 -19.97 3.53
N THR A 8 -12.83 -20.17 3.40
CA THR A 8 -11.90 -19.06 3.14
C THR A 8 -12.18 -18.43 1.77
N GLU A 9 -12.49 -19.24 0.77
CA GLU A 9 -12.84 -18.77 -0.57
C GLU A 9 -14.08 -17.86 -0.56
N ASP A 10 -15.17 -18.30 0.06
CA ASP A 10 -16.40 -17.51 0.20
C ASP A 10 -16.14 -16.17 0.87
N ALA A 11 -15.32 -16.16 1.94
CA ALA A 11 -14.97 -14.93 2.62
C ALA A 11 -14.14 -13.97 1.74
N MET A 12 -13.23 -14.50 0.90
CA MET A 12 -12.48 -13.69 -0.06
C MET A 12 -13.40 -13.10 -1.13
N ILE A 13 -14.34 -13.90 -1.66
CA ILE A 13 -15.31 -13.45 -2.67
C ILE A 13 -16.24 -12.39 -2.09
N TYR A 14 -16.89 -12.67 -0.95
CA TYR A 14 -17.82 -11.72 -0.33
C TYR A 14 -17.13 -10.45 0.16
N GLY A 15 -15.91 -10.57 0.69
CA GLY A 15 -15.09 -9.40 1.05
C GLY A 15 -14.80 -8.52 -0.16
N THR A 16 -14.47 -9.14 -1.31
CA THR A 16 -14.22 -8.41 -2.57
C THR A 16 -15.49 -7.73 -3.09
N ILE A 17 -16.63 -8.44 -3.10
CA ILE A 17 -17.92 -7.88 -3.53
C ILE A 17 -18.33 -6.70 -2.63
N ALA A 18 -18.21 -6.86 -1.31
CA ALA A 18 -18.53 -5.79 -0.36
C ALA A 18 -17.63 -4.58 -0.54
N ALA A 19 -16.33 -4.78 -0.72
CA ALA A 19 -15.38 -3.69 -1.00
C ALA A 19 -15.72 -2.96 -2.30
N LEU A 20 -16.00 -3.69 -3.39
CA LEU A 20 -16.41 -3.10 -4.67
C LEU A 20 -17.72 -2.33 -4.54
N ALA A 21 -18.74 -2.90 -3.90
CA ALA A 21 -20.02 -2.25 -3.71
C ALA A 21 -19.87 -0.93 -2.94
N PHE A 22 -19.04 -0.92 -1.90
CA PHE A 22 -18.75 0.28 -1.13
C PHE A 22 -17.98 1.33 -1.95
N GLN A 23 -16.93 0.92 -2.66
CA GLN A 23 -16.14 1.85 -3.47
C GLN A 23 -16.96 2.46 -4.62
N TYR A 24 -17.74 1.65 -5.34
CA TYR A 24 -18.62 2.17 -6.39
C TYR A 24 -19.75 3.03 -5.84
N TYR A 25 -20.24 2.76 -4.63
CA TYR A 25 -21.18 3.66 -3.95
C TYR A 25 -20.55 5.04 -3.75
N VAL A 26 -19.31 5.11 -3.26
CA VAL A 26 -18.57 6.39 -3.09
C VAL A 26 -18.35 7.09 -4.44
N GLU A 27 -17.88 6.38 -5.47
CA GLU A 27 -17.67 6.97 -6.81
C GLU A 27 -18.96 7.53 -7.43
N ILE A 28 -20.09 6.86 -7.20
CA ILE A 28 -21.40 7.34 -7.66
C ILE A 28 -21.80 8.61 -6.93
N GLU A 29 -21.63 8.66 -5.60
CA GLU A 29 -21.88 9.87 -4.80
C GLU A 29 -20.98 11.03 -5.26
N ASP A 30 -19.69 10.75 -5.51
CA ASP A 30 -18.76 11.73 -6.06
C ASP A 30 -19.20 12.20 -7.46
N GLY A 31 -19.82 11.35 -8.26
CA GLY A 31 -20.46 11.70 -9.53
C GLY A 31 -21.53 12.79 -9.46
N PHE A 32 -22.16 12.98 -8.30
CA PHE A 32 -23.14 14.04 -8.06
C PHE A 32 -22.55 15.23 -7.28
N GLY A 33 -21.25 15.20 -6.95
CA GLY A 33 -20.54 16.24 -6.23
C GLY A 33 -20.41 17.55 -7.01
N ALA A 34 -20.41 18.68 -6.30
CA ALA A 34 -20.23 20.00 -6.92
C ALA A 34 -18.77 20.33 -7.25
N ASN A 35 -17.83 19.75 -6.50
CA ASN A 35 -16.39 20.06 -6.55
C ASN A 35 -15.53 18.87 -7.02
N TRP A 36 -16.11 17.67 -7.05
CA TRP A 36 -15.50 16.41 -7.48
C TRP A 36 -16.56 15.63 -8.26
N GLY A 37 -16.11 14.71 -9.11
CA GLY A 37 -16.96 13.98 -10.05
C GLY A 37 -16.53 12.52 -10.14
N PHE A 38 -17.36 11.70 -10.77
CA PHE A 38 -17.06 10.29 -11.00
C PHE A 38 -15.74 10.18 -11.77
N SER A 39 -14.81 9.40 -11.24
CA SER A 39 -13.47 9.27 -11.82
C SER A 39 -13.29 7.85 -12.37
N PRO A 40 -13.18 7.68 -13.70
CA PRO A 40 -12.88 6.37 -14.28
C PRO A 40 -11.54 5.81 -13.78
N GLY A 41 -10.58 6.68 -13.45
CA GLY A 41 -9.30 6.29 -12.88
C GLY A 41 -9.47 5.67 -11.49
N ASP A 42 -10.27 6.32 -10.65
CA ASP A 42 -10.52 5.84 -9.27
C ASP A 42 -11.37 4.57 -9.29
N ALA A 43 -12.39 4.49 -10.15
CA ALA A 43 -13.16 3.26 -10.36
C ALA A 43 -12.28 2.06 -10.80
N ILE A 44 -11.32 2.28 -11.70
CA ILE A 44 -10.36 1.24 -12.11
C ILE A 44 -9.45 0.86 -10.93
N ALA A 45 -8.90 1.84 -10.20
CA ALA A 45 -8.02 1.60 -9.06
C ALA A 45 -8.75 0.83 -7.93
N ASN A 46 -9.99 1.23 -7.62
CA ASN A 46 -10.88 0.57 -6.68
C ASN A 46 -11.12 -0.88 -7.08
N THR A 47 -11.38 -1.12 -8.37
CA THR A 47 -11.62 -2.47 -8.89
C THR A 47 -10.38 -3.35 -8.78
N LEU A 48 -9.23 -2.85 -9.22
CA LEU A 48 -7.96 -3.56 -9.15
C LEU A 48 -7.57 -3.85 -7.71
N GLY A 49 -7.70 -2.86 -6.81
CA GLY A 49 -7.38 -3.00 -5.39
C GLY A 49 -8.25 -4.03 -4.69
N ALA A 50 -9.57 -3.98 -4.86
CA ALA A 50 -10.49 -4.96 -4.28
C ALA A 50 -10.24 -6.37 -4.84
N GLY A 51 -10.05 -6.49 -6.15
CA GLY A 51 -9.78 -7.76 -6.82
C GLY A 51 -8.39 -8.33 -6.52
N TYR A 52 -7.43 -7.51 -6.07
CA TYR A 52 -6.05 -7.95 -5.86
C TYR A 52 -5.93 -9.01 -4.75
N ALA A 53 -6.63 -8.80 -3.62
CA ALA A 53 -6.62 -9.77 -2.53
C ALA A 53 -7.21 -11.12 -2.96
N LEU A 54 -8.31 -11.11 -3.72
CA LEU A 54 -8.90 -12.33 -4.30
C LEU A 54 -7.96 -12.98 -5.31
N SER A 55 -7.25 -12.18 -6.11
CA SER A 55 -6.24 -12.69 -7.05
C SER A 55 -5.09 -13.37 -6.32
N GLN A 56 -4.62 -12.81 -5.20
CA GLN A 56 -3.60 -13.44 -4.35
C GLN A 56 -4.04 -14.77 -3.73
N TYR A 57 -5.35 -14.96 -3.54
CA TYR A 57 -5.91 -16.24 -3.09
C TYR A 57 -5.83 -17.31 -4.19
N TYR A 58 -6.31 -17.01 -5.40
CA TYR A 58 -6.28 -17.97 -6.52
C TYR A 58 -4.90 -18.16 -7.14
N PHE A 59 -4.05 -17.14 -7.10
CA PHE A 59 -2.71 -17.15 -7.66
C PHE A 59 -1.69 -16.81 -6.57
N PRO A 60 -1.25 -17.79 -5.75
CA PRO A 60 -0.36 -17.57 -4.62
C PRO A 60 0.97 -16.88 -4.98
N TYR A 61 1.43 -17.00 -6.23
CA TYR A 61 2.60 -16.27 -6.71
C TYR A 61 2.47 -14.75 -6.55
N LEU A 62 1.25 -14.20 -6.63
CA LEU A 62 1.00 -12.78 -6.42
C LEU A 62 1.27 -12.32 -4.97
N GLN A 63 1.38 -13.24 -4.01
CA GLN A 63 1.76 -12.90 -2.63
C GLN A 63 3.21 -12.41 -2.53
N ASN A 64 4.03 -12.60 -3.57
CA ASN A 64 5.38 -12.04 -3.64
C ASN A 64 5.39 -10.53 -3.91
N PHE A 65 4.23 -9.95 -4.25
CA PHE A 65 4.06 -8.53 -4.53
C PHE A 65 3.05 -7.99 -3.51
N GLN A 66 3.44 -6.98 -2.75
CA GLN A 66 2.61 -6.43 -1.67
C GLN A 66 2.50 -4.92 -1.81
N PHE A 67 1.26 -4.43 -1.94
CA PHE A 67 1.00 -3.02 -1.78
C PHE A 67 1.09 -2.63 -0.31
N LYS A 68 1.86 -1.59 -0.02
CA LYS A 68 2.02 -1.03 1.32
C LYS A 68 1.84 0.48 1.29
N TYR A 69 1.49 1.02 2.45
CA TYR A 69 1.30 2.44 2.67
C TYR A 69 2.25 2.93 3.75
N SER A 70 2.71 4.15 3.62
CA SER A 70 3.39 4.85 4.70
C SER A 70 3.00 6.32 4.73
N TYR A 71 3.23 6.91 5.90
CA TYR A 71 2.87 8.29 6.15
C TYR A 71 3.90 8.97 7.03
N TYR A 72 4.29 10.17 6.61
CA TYR A 72 4.95 11.13 7.45
C TYR A 72 4.34 12.50 7.18
N PRO A 73 3.81 13.20 8.21
CA PRO A 73 3.09 14.45 8.03
C PRO A 73 3.84 15.45 7.14
N SER A 74 3.15 15.97 6.13
CA SER A 74 3.71 16.97 5.23
C SER A 74 4.12 18.23 5.98
N GLU A 75 4.95 19.05 5.35
CA GLU A 75 5.33 20.33 5.93
C GLU A 75 4.11 21.24 6.17
N LYS A 76 3.13 21.23 5.24
CA LYS A 76 1.89 21.99 5.36
C LYS A 76 1.06 21.52 6.56
N MET A 77 0.95 20.21 6.77
CA MET A 77 0.26 19.63 7.93
C MET A 77 0.96 19.97 9.25
N ARG A 78 2.30 19.80 9.31
CA ARG A 78 3.08 20.10 10.53
C ARG A 78 3.07 21.59 10.91
N LYS A 79 2.96 22.48 9.93
CA LYS A 79 2.82 23.93 10.15
C LYS A 79 1.37 24.36 10.42
N GLY A 80 0.40 23.45 10.38
CA GLY A 80 -1.02 23.76 10.56
C GLY A 80 -1.66 24.56 9.41
N ILE A 81 -0.99 24.61 8.25
CA ILE A 81 -1.49 25.29 7.04
C ILE A 81 -2.57 24.42 6.39
N HIS A 82 -2.28 23.13 6.25
CA HIS A 82 -3.27 22.14 5.85
C HIS A 82 -3.98 21.63 7.10
N LYS A 83 -5.30 21.81 7.15
CA LYS A 83 -6.16 21.29 8.22
C LYS A 83 -6.80 20.01 7.70
N GLY A 84 -6.63 18.91 8.41
CA GLY A 84 -7.15 17.62 7.99
C GLY A 84 -6.57 16.50 8.84
N ASN A 85 -6.76 15.27 8.39
CA ASN A 85 -6.17 14.08 8.98
C ASN A 85 -5.19 13.41 8.01
N ILE A 86 -4.68 12.24 8.40
CA ILE A 86 -3.73 11.45 7.61
C ILE A 86 -4.22 11.16 6.17
N PHE A 87 -5.54 10.97 5.99
CA PHE A 87 -6.16 10.66 4.70
C PHE A 87 -6.24 11.89 3.79
N ASP A 88 -6.30 13.10 4.35
CA ASP A 88 -6.38 14.36 3.59
C ASP A 88 -4.98 14.88 3.17
N ASP A 89 -3.94 14.50 3.93
CA ASP A 89 -2.56 14.96 3.70
C ASP A 89 -1.81 14.09 2.69
N TYR A 90 -2.27 14.10 1.44
CA TYR A 90 -1.67 13.34 0.33
C TYR A 90 -0.17 13.57 0.15
N GLU A 91 0.34 14.77 0.46
CA GLU A 91 1.78 15.07 0.38
C GLU A 91 2.62 14.37 1.46
N GLY A 92 1.98 13.88 2.52
CA GLY A 92 2.60 13.06 3.56
C GLY A 92 2.55 11.56 3.26
N GLN A 93 1.75 11.15 2.28
CA GLN A 93 1.50 9.75 1.94
C GLN A 93 2.49 9.23 0.90
N LYS A 94 2.90 7.97 1.06
CA LYS A 94 3.57 7.20 0.00
C LYS A 94 2.94 5.83 -0.13
N TYR A 95 2.85 5.39 -1.38
CA TYR A 95 2.34 4.07 -1.74
C TYR A 95 3.47 3.26 -2.34
N TRP A 96 3.57 2.02 -1.89
CA TRP A 96 4.69 1.14 -2.19
C TRP A 96 4.21 -0.14 -2.82
N LEU A 97 4.96 -0.64 -3.80
CA LEU A 97 4.91 -2.01 -4.25
C LEU A 97 6.18 -2.70 -3.77
N THR A 98 6.03 -3.63 -2.85
CA THR A 98 7.10 -4.41 -2.22
C THR A 98 7.23 -5.77 -2.89
N PHE A 99 8.47 -6.21 -3.09
CA PHE A 99 8.87 -7.47 -3.72
C PHE A 99 9.53 -8.37 -2.70
N ARG A 100 8.97 -9.58 -2.50
CA ARG A 100 9.56 -10.62 -1.64
C ARG A 100 10.75 -11.26 -2.34
N MET A 101 11.90 -10.57 -2.28
CA MET A 101 13.09 -10.92 -3.04
C MET A 101 13.54 -12.36 -2.82
N LYS A 102 13.48 -12.85 -1.59
CA LYS A 102 13.83 -14.25 -1.29
C LYS A 102 13.10 -15.28 -2.15
N ASN A 103 11.83 -15.00 -2.50
CA ASN A 103 11.01 -15.90 -3.32
C ASN A 103 11.10 -15.62 -4.83
N LEU A 104 11.60 -14.43 -5.20
CA LEU A 104 11.66 -13.97 -6.59
C LEU A 104 13.04 -14.16 -7.21
N LEU A 105 14.08 -14.22 -6.39
CA LEU A 105 15.45 -14.49 -6.83
C LEU A 105 15.60 -15.98 -7.20
N PRO A 106 16.53 -16.31 -8.11
CA PRO A 106 16.93 -17.70 -8.36
C PRO A 106 17.41 -18.39 -7.07
N ASP A 107 17.25 -19.72 -6.99
CA ASP A 107 17.45 -20.50 -5.76
C ASP A 107 18.81 -20.22 -5.07
N ASP A 108 19.89 -20.12 -5.84
CA ASP A 108 21.24 -19.85 -5.33
C ASP A 108 21.37 -18.48 -4.63
N LEU A 109 20.68 -17.47 -5.15
CA LEU A 109 20.64 -16.13 -4.56
C LEU A 109 19.56 -16.01 -3.47
N GLY A 110 18.42 -16.67 -3.64
CA GLY A 110 17.30 -16.68 -2.69
C GLY A 110 17.68 -17.33 -1.35
N ASP A 111 18.46 -18.40 -1.39
CA ASP A 111 18.91 -19.13 -0.19
C ASP A 111 19.82 -18.27 0.71
N VAL A 112 20.63 -17.40 0.12
CA VAL A 112 21.52 -16.48 0.86
C VAL A 112 20.87 -15.13 1.15
N TRP A 113 19.75 -14.82 0.50
CA TRP A 113 19.06 -13.55 0.70
C TRP A 113 18.38 -13.49 2.08
N PRO A 114 18.55 -12.40 2.87
CA PRO A 114 17.91 -12.28 4.17
C PRO A 114 16.39 -12.31 4.05
N ALA A 115 15.72 -13.26 4.70
CA ALA A 115 14.27 -13.44 4.59
C ALA A 115 13.46 -12.20 5.02
N PHE A 116 14.00 -11.44 5.99
CA PHE A 116 13.38 -10.23 6.50
C PHE A 116 13.51 -9.02 5.55
N LEU A 117 14.34 -9.11 4.50
CA LEU A 117 14.66 -7.98 3.63
C LEU A 117 13.95 -8.09 2.29
N ASN A 118 13.17 -7.07 1.96
CA ASN A 118 12.52 -6.90 0.67
C ASN A 118 13.08 -5.68 -0.07
N LEU A 119 12.73 -5.58 -1.35
CA LEU A 119 12.87 -4.34 -2.12
C LEU A 119 11.49 -3.75 -2.37
N ALA A 120 11.40 -2.44 -2.49
CA ALA A 120 10.16 -1.75 -2.79
C ALA A 120 10.38 -0.61 -3.79
N VAL A 121 9.38 -0.39 -4.63
CA VAL A 121 9.25 0.82 -5.44
C VAL A 121 8.09 1.65 -4.90
N GLY A 122 8.28 2.96 -4.79
CA GLY A 122 7.33 3.85 -4.14
C GLY A 122 6.94 5.03 -5.03
N MET A 123 5.74 5.55 -4.79
CA MET A 123 5.26 6.82 -5.35
C MET A 123 4.74 7.71 -4.21
N GLY A 124 5.07 8.99 -4.28
CA GLY A 124 4.49 10.04 -3.44
C GLY A 124 4.20 11.29 -4.26
N THR A 125 3.62 12.30 -3.62
CA THR A 125 3.34 13.59 -4.26
C THR A 125 3.78 14.75 -3.38
N LYS A 126 4.09 15.88 -4.01
CA LYS A 126 4.44 17.16 -3.36
C LYS A 126 3.83 18.32 -4.12
N ASP A 127 3.67 19.43 -3.43
CA ASP A 127 3.24 20.70 -4.03
C ASP A 127 1.91 20.56 -4.80
N LEU A 128 0.96 19.81 -4.24
CA LEU A 128 -0.35 19.63 -4.85
C LEU A 128 -1.10 20.97 -4.87
N ASP A 129 -1.76 21.26 -5.99
CA ASP A 129 -2.50 22.50 -6.23
C ASP A 129 -4.02 22.37 -6.01
N GLY A 130 -4.50 21.14 -5.77
CA GLY A 130 -5.92 20.83 -5.60
C GLY A 130 -6.71 20.76 -6.92
N LEU A 131 -6.06 20.93 -8.07
CA LEU A 131 -6.64 20.87 -9.42
C LEU A 131 -6.14 19.65 -10.21
N GLY A 132 -5.54 18.68 -9.53
CA GLY A 132 -4.90 17.50 -10.13
C GLY A 132 -3.45 17.73 -10.56
N GLY A 133 -2.90 18.91 -10.30
CA GLY A 133 -1.49 19.21 -10.49
C GLY A 133 -0.65 18.92 -9.24
N GLY A 134 0.67 19.03 -9.42
CA GLY A 134 1.66 18.77 -8.39
C GLY A 134 2.82 17.93 -8.91
N ARG A 135 3.78 17.68 -8.04
CA ARG A 135 5.04 17.01 -8.35
C ARG A 135 4.99 15.57 -7.86
N ARG A 136 5.16 14.62 -8.80
CA ARG A 136 5.25 13.20 -8.47
C ARG A 136 6.68 12.85 -8.07
N GLU A 137 6.81 12.08 -7.00
CA GLU A 137 8.08 11.57 -6.52
C GLU A 137 8.09 10.05 -6.65
N PHE A 138 9.19 9.50 -7.18
CA PHE A 138 9.37 8.05 -7.33
C PHE A 138 10.55 7.57 -6.51
N PHE A 139 10.41 6.42 -5.88
CA PHE A 139 11.37 5.90 -4.91
C PHE A 139 11.73 4.45 -5.21
N ILE A 140 12.95 4.07 -4.85
CA ILE A 140 13.35 2.68 -4.63
C ILE A 140 13.89 2.58 -3.22
N GLY A 141 13.46 1.59 -2.45
CA GLY A 141 13.88 1.42 -1.07
C GLY A 141 13.95 -0.04 -0.66
N PHE A 142 14.56 -0.27 0.49
CA PHE A 142 14.39 -1.53 1.19
C PHE A 142 13.08 -1.53 1.97
N ASP A 143 12.51 -2.71 2.17
CA ASP A 143 11.35 -2.92 3.00
C ASP A 143 11.60 -4.08 3.97
N PHE A 144 10.93 -4.04 5.12
CA PHE A 144 11.00 -5.12 6.10
C PHE A 144 9.84 -6.13 5.89
N ASN A 145 10.18 -7.39 5.68
CA ASN A 145 9.22 -8.49 5.66
C ASN A 145 8.78 -8.82 7.09
N VAL A 146 7.76 -8.10 7.58
CA VAL A 146 7.21 -8.28 8.94
C VAL A 146 6.63 -9.67 9.20
N LEU A 147 6.36 -10.46 8.16
CA LEU A 147 5.86 -11.84 8.30
C LEU A 147 6.92 -12.78 8.89
N GLU A 148 8.20 -12.44 8.72
CA GLU A 148 9.36 -13.18 9.27
C GLU A 148 9.65 -12.83 10.73
N LEU A 149 8.90 -11.91 11.35
CA LEU A 149 9.06 -11.62 12.77
C LEU A 149 8.76 -12.87 13.60
N PRO A 150 9.51 -13.12 14.70
CA PRO A 150 9.34 -14.30 15.56
C PRO A 150 8.11 -14.18 16.47
N LEU A 151 7.02 -13.59 15.99
CA LEU A 151 5.72 -13.54 16.65
C LEU A 151 4.90 -14.77 16.26
N THR A 152 4.40 -15.47 17.27
CA THR A 152 3.64 -16.72 17.12
C THR A 152 2.22 -16.60 17.67
N GLY A 153 1.37 -17.59 17.37
CA GLY A 153 -0.02 -17.62 17.81
C GLY A 153 -0.97 -16.69 17.04
N LYS A 154 -2.26 -16.73 17.40
CA LYS A 154 -3.32 -16.00 16.69
C LYS A 154 -3.09 -14.49 16.71
N PHE A 155 -2.73 -13.94 17.87
CA PHE A 155 -2.44 -12.51 18.02
C PHE A 155 -1.17 -12.10 17.27
N GLY A 156 -0.10 -12.89 17.35
CA GLY A 156 1.14 -12.61 16.60
C GLY A 156 0.90 -12.57 15.08
N ASN A 157 0.15 -13.53 14.55
CA ASN A 157 -0.22 -13.55 13.13
C ASN A 157 -1.13 -12.36 12.75
N PHE A 158 -2.06 -11.97 13.62
CA PHE A 158 -2.85 -10.75 13.42
C PHE A 158 -1.94 -9.53 13.29
N VAL A 159 -1.02 -9.31 14.24
CA VAL A 159 -0.07 -8.20 14.21
C VAL A 159 0.78 -8.22 12.93
N LYS A 160 1.37 -9.36 12.57
CA LYS A 160 2.20 -9.48 11.37
C LYS A 160 1.40 -9.17 10.10
N ASN A 161 0.20 -9.71 9.96
CA ASN A 161 -0.66 -9.47 8.80
C ASN A 161 -1.14 -8.02 8.72
N THR A 162 -1.44 -7.37 9.85
CA THR A 162 -1.82 -5.95 9.87
C THR A 162 -0.64 -5.05 9.50
N LEU A 163 0.53 -5.27 10.10
CA LEU A 163 1.73 -4.47 9.81
C LEU A 163 2.24 -4.70 8.39
N ASN A 164 1.91 -5.81 7.74
CA ASN A 164 2.38 -6.11 6.39
C ASN A 164 1.81 -5.16 5.32
N TYR A 165 0.78 -4.37 5.66
CA TYR A 165 0.27 -3.30 4.80
C TYR A 165 0.95 -1.95 5.04
N ILE A 166 1.86 -1.87 6.03
CA ILE A 166 2.59 -0.65 6.38
C ILE A 166 4.04 -0.79 5.95
N HIS A 167 4.53 0.16 5.16
CA HIS A 167 5.95 0.24 4.83
C HIS A 167 6.69 0.89 6.01
N LEU A 168 7.59 0.12 6.64
CA LEU A 168 8.35 0.60 7.79
C LEU A 168 9.53 1.46 7.32
N PRO A 169 9.95 2.48 8.10
CA PRO A 169 11.02 3.38 7.67
C PRO A 169 12.33 2.62 7.46
N MET A 170 12.84 2.66 6.23
CA MET A 170 14.03 1.94 5.80
C MET A 170 14.85 2.79 4.83
N PRO A 171 16.13 2.48 4.61
CA PRO A 171 16.93 3.22 3.64
C PRO A 171 16.38 3.13 2.22
N GLY A 172 16.44 4.23 1.49
CA GLY A 172 15.98 4.29 0.11
C GLY A 172 16.42 5.56 -0.62
N ILE A 173 16.10 5.63 -1.90
CA ILE A 173 16.48 6.71 -2.80
C ILE A 173 15.23 7.19 -3.54
N ARG A 174 14.99 8.50 -3.53
CA ARG A 174 14.10 9.13 -4.51
C ARG A 174 14.85 9.23 -5.82
N ILE A 175 14.29 8.71 -6.91
CA ILE A 175 14.93 8.70 -8.24
C ILE A 175 14.50 9.92 -9.05
N SER A 176 13.23 10.30 -8.93
CA SER A 176 12.63 11.40 -9.66
C SER A 176 11.78 12.25 -8.71
N PRO A 177 11.76 13.59 -8.86
CA PRO A 177 12.41 14.36 -9.94
C PRO A 177 13.92 14.55 -9.74
N ASP A 178 14.39 14.61 -8.49
CA ASP A 178 15.82 14.72 -8.16
C ASP A 178 16.26 13.55 -7.28
N SER A 179 17.47 13.07 -7.54
CA SER A 179 18.07 11.98 -6.77
C SER A 179 18.38 12.42 -5.34
N ALA A 180 17.82 11.73 -4.36
CA ALA A 180 18.09 11.98 -2.94
C ALA A 180 18.10 10.67 -2.15
N PHE A 181 19.11 10.48 -1.30
CA PHE A 181 19.21 9.34 -0.40
C PHE A 181 18.55 9.65 0.95
N PHE A 182 17.83 8.68 1.48
CA PHE A 182 17.14 8.75 2.76
C PHE A 182 17.62 7.58 3.62
N VAL A 183 18.07 7.87 4.85
CA VAL A 183 18.36 6.83 5.85
C VAL A 183 17.06 6.18 6.32
N PHE A 184 16.01 6.99 6.52
CA PHE A 184 14.67 6.55 6.88
C PHE A 184 13.69 7.13 5.88
N LEU A 185 13.34 6.32 4.89
CA LEU A 185 12.29 6.60 3.95
C LEU A 185 10.99 6.03 4.51
N PHE A 186 10.17 6.95 5.02
CA PHE A 186 8.79 6.68 5.38
C PHE A 186 8.05 6.48 4.08
#